data_AF-A0A317V3U3-F1
#
_entry.id   AF-A0A317V3U3-F1
#
_cell.length_a   1.000
_cell.length_b   1.000
_cell.length_c   1.000
_cell.angle_alpha   90.00
_cell.angle_beta   90.00
_cell.angle_gamma   90.00
#
_symmetry.space_group_name_H-M   'P 1'
#
loop_
_entity.id
_entity.type
_entity.pdbx_description
1 polymer ?
#
loop_
_entity_poly.entity_id
_entity_poly.type
_entity_poly.pdbx_seq_one_letter_code
_entity_poly.pdbx_strand_id
1 'polypeptide(L)'
;MARRFFAACSALLLTTQVAADNFPFTGYRTANYLPPQIKITKSGKTDPGYLFIGPRGNQAHGTAALIYDEDGNLVYEGPEEVTANFRVQKLFNEDVITFWAGNMMDLGFGYGTVHILDNTYREIYTVTLQDNFVSPDGLPRDSYIDLHESHVTDRNTLLVTAYNVTQHDLTSIGGKPDDYMLDGMFFEIDIATNEIVYQWSALDHLADIPIEVSKQGLGEEYGTPDMPWDAYHINSVELMNDGYIISLRHYWSGFYVHNNGTVMWRLSGEPNVGDFEIDDNAAFSWQHDIRVYDQTEQGLVVSLFNNANTPTDTVDATTGLSLNVDLVNRKVSTLRTLKDSQDVIHSVSQGSYQLLGESSHVVLGYGSIARVKEFDANNNEVMTAQFGDDNAVASYRGFKCQWKATPFWAPAVAIIRTASDSATMFMSWNGATEYDNWAVYSASSADGEPTFVTSVKRDGFETKLHVTGMRTNWLQVVARKGNIPLGTSVMAYY
;
A
#
# COMPACT_ATOMS: atom_id res chain seq x y z
N MET A 1 27.35 -1.85 33.73
CA MET A 1 26.93 -3.19 33.29
C MET A 1 26.61 -3.04 31.81
N ALA A 2 27.53 -3.48 30.94
CA ALA A 2 27.52 -3.16 29.51
C ALA A 2 26.36 -3.86 28.80
N ARG A 3 25.37 -3.10 28.32
CA ARG A 3 24.39 -3.59 27.35
C ARG A 3 25.08 -3.58 25.99
N ARG A 4 25.24 -4.76 25.40
CA ARG A 4 25.69 -4.93 24.02
C ARG A 4 24.52 -4.54 23.12
N PHE A 5 24.66 -3.42 22.39
CA PHE A 5 23.80 -3.11 21.26
C PHE A 5 24.24 -4.01 20.10
N PHE A 6 23.38 -4.91 19.67
CA PHE A 6 23.51 -5.54 18.36
C PHE A 6 22.80 -4.60 17.38
N ALA A 7 23.56 -3.92 16.53
CA ALA A 7 23.04 -3.08 15.46
C ALA A 7 23.52 -3.64 14.13
N ALA A 8 22.58 -4.08 13.30
CA ALA A 8 22.82 -4.38 11.89
C ALA A 8 21.92 -3.47 11.05
N CYS A 9 22.36 -3.21 9.83
CA CYS A 9 21.83 -2.29 8.83
C CYS A 9 20.29 -2.26 8.75
N SER A 10 19.74 -1.17 8.20
CA SER A 10 18.32 -0.93 7.86
C SER A 10 17.69 -1.96 6.89
N ALA A 11 18.17 -3.21 6.90
CA ALA A 11 17.58 -4.35 6.26
C ALA A 11 16.16 -4.53 6.79
N LEU A 12 15.20 -3.95 6.06
CA LEU A 12 13.78 -4.30 6.07
C LEU A 12 13.57 -5.73 5.52
N LEU A 13 14.46 -6.65 5.88
CA LEU A 13 14.37 -8.05 5.53
C LEU A 13 13.17 -8.64 6.27
N LEU A 14 12.26 -9.21 5.49
CA LEU A 14 11.58 -10.45 5.88
C LEU A 14 12.67 -11.39 6.37
N THR A 15 12.56 -11.87 7.61
CA THR A 15 13.57 -12.78 8.18
C THR A 15 13.73 -13.94 7.21
N THR A 16 14.94 -14.12 6.66
CA THR A 16 15.27 -15.27 5.79
C THR A 16 15.43 -16.54 6.64
N GLN A 17 14.49 -16.82 7.54
CA GLN A 17 14.20 -18.21 7.81
C GLN A 17 13.47 -18.70 6.58
N VAL A 18 14.13 -19.60 5.83
CA VAL A 18 13.53 -20.38 4.75
C VAL A 18 12.50 -21.31 5.38
N ALA A 19 11.43 -20.75 5.93
CA ALA A 19 10.20 -21.48 6.15
C ALA A 19 9.72 -21.87 4.75
N ALA A 20 9.37 -23.13 4.57
CA ALA A 20 8.68 -23.54 3.37
C ALA A 20 7.34 -22.80 3.36
N ASP A 21 7.24 -21.76 2.54
CA ASP A 21 5.98 -21.05 2.34
C ASP A 21 5.06 -21.97 1.54
N ASN A 22 4.10 -22.54 2.26
CA ASN A 22 3.07 -23.41 1.71
C ASN A 22 1.76 -22.65 1.55
N PHE A 23 1.79 -21.31 1.56
CA PHE A 23 0.59 -20.52 1.38
C PHE A 23 -0.04 -20.86 0.01
N PRO A 24 -1.35 -21.14 -0.03
CA PRO A 24 -2.00 -21.56 -1.27
C PRO A 24 -2.10 -20.40 -2.25
N PHE A 25 -1.85 -20.69 -3.53
CA PHE A 25 -2.09 -19.78 -4.65
C PHE A 25 -3.19 -20.34 -5.55
N THR A 26 -3.96 -19.46 -6.20
CA THR A 26 -5.04 -19.86 -7.11
C THR A 26 -4.59 -19.67 -8.55
N GLY A 27 -4.66 -20.73 -9.36
CA GLY A 27 -4.45 -20.64 -10.81
C GLY A 27 -5.78 -20.57 -11.57
N TYR A 28 -5.80 -19.82 -12.67
CA TYR A 28 -6.98 -19.65 -13.52
C TYR A 28 -6.74 -20.23 -14.92
N ARG A 29 -7.83 -20.57 -15.64
CA ARG A 29 -7.76 -21.02 -17.03
C ARG A 29 -7.79 -19.86 -18.02
N THR A 30 -8.39 -18.74 -17.62
CA THR A 30 -8.61 -17.54 -18.41
C THR A 30 -7.47 -16.52 -18.31
N ALA A 31 -6.56 -16.70 -17.35
CA ALA A 31 -5.41 -15.83 -17.14
C ALA A 31 -4.24 -16.64 -16.58
N ASN A 32 -3.00 -16.25 -16.91
CA ASN A 32 -1.79 -16.84 -16.37
C ASN A 32 -1.40 -16.16 -15.05
N TYR A 33 -2.35 -16.12 -14.12
CA TYR A 33 -2.20 -15.49 -12.82
C TYR A 33 -2.01 -16.54 -11.74
N LEU A 34 -1.21 -16.21 -10.72
CA LEU A 34 -0.99 -17.03 -9.54
C LEU A 34 -1.05 -16.18 -8.27
N PRO A 35 -2.18 -15.53 -7.97
CA PRO A 35 -2.35 -14.73 -6.76
C PRO A 35 -2.55 -15.61 -5.53
N PRO A 36 -2.24 -15.10 -4.32
CA PRO A 36 -2.50 -15.82 -3.08
C PRO A 36 -3.99 -16.09 -2.91
N GLN A 37 -4.34 -17.26 -2.39
CA GLN A 37 -5.69 -17.57 -1.97
C GLN A 37 -5.92 -16.94 -0.59
N ILE A 38 -6.45 -15.72 -0.58
CA ILE A 38 -6.66 -14.97 0.67
C ILE A 38 -7.63 -15.71 1.59
N LYS A 39 -7.24 -15.85 2.85
CA LYS A 39 -8.10 -16.35 3.91
C LYS A 39 -8.81 -15.16 4.58
N ILE A 40 -10.12 -15.05 4.37
CA ILE A 40 -10.96 -14.09 5.07
C ILE A 40 -11.63 -14.75 6.29
N THR A 41 -11.53 -14.11 7.45
CA THR A 41 -12.28 -14.46 8.66
C THR A 41 -13.12 -13.24 9.06
N LYS A 42 -14.44 -13.40 9.16
CA LYS A 42 -15.37 -12.34 9.62
C LYS A 42 -15.89 -12.71 11.01
N SER A 43 -15.64 -11.84 11.99
CA SER A 43 -16.07 -11.95 13.38
C SER A 43 -17.22 -10.98 13.71
N GLY A 44 -17.46 -10.00 12.84
CA GLY A 44 -18.56 -9.04 12.96
C GLY A 44 -19.05 -8.51 11.61
N LYS A 45 -19.84 -7.44 11.65
CA LYS A 45 -20.27 -6.73 10.44
C LYS A 45 -19.11 -5.89 9.92
N THR A 46 -18.80 -6.03 8.64
CA THR A 46 -17.81 -5.22 7.93
C THR A 46 -18.46 -4.03 7.22
N ASP A 47 -17.67 -3.00 6.96
CA ASP A 47 -17.98 -1.93 6.02
C ASP A 47 -17.88 -2.48 4.58
N PRO A 48 -18.73 -2.10 3.63
CA PRO A 48 -18.60 -2.57 2.26
C PRO A 48 -17.28 -2.14 1.61
N GLY A 49 -16.79 -2.87 0.62
CA GLY A 49 -15.65 -2.45 -0.20
C GLY A 49 -14.77 -3.60 -0.65
N TYR A 50 -13.71 -3.27 -1.38
CA TYR A 50 -12.70 -4.21 -1.86
C TYR A 50 -11.38 -4.02 -1.12
N LEU A 51 -10.64 -5.10 -0.91
CA LEU A 51 -9.31 -5.08 -0.33
C LEU A 51 -8.27 -4.79 -1.42
N PHE A 52 -7.38 -3.84 -1.15
CA PHE A 52 -6.26 -3.46 -2.01
C PHE A 52 -4.95 -3.78 -1.29
N ILE A 53 -4.16 -4.67 -1.89
CA ILE A 53 -2.85 -5.09 -1.38
C ILE A 53 -1.84 -5.23 -2.51
N GLY A 54 -0.55 -5.09 -2.18
CA GLY A 54 0.57 -5.34 -3.08
C GLY A 54 1.51 -6.37 -2.45
N PRO A 55 1.18 -7.68 -2.50
CA PRO A 55 2.02 -8.70 -1.88
C PRO A 55 3.39 -8.76 -2.53
N ARG A 56 4.40 -9.03 -1.72
CA ARG A 56 5.75 -9.41 -2.15
C ARG A 56 6.36 -10.29 -1.07
N GLY A 57 7.23 -11.21 -1.44
CA GLY A 57 7.82 -12.10 -0.45
C GLY A 57 8.90 -12.99 -1.03
N ASN A 58 9.09 -14.13 -0.38
CA ASN A 58 10.06 -15.16 -0.76
C ASN A 58 9.69 -15.92 -2.06
N GLN A 59 8.50 -15.72 -2.62
CA GLN A 59 8.07 -16.26 -3.90
C GLN A 59 7.66 -15.13 -4.86
N ALA A 60 7.90 -15.33 -6.16
CA ALA A 60 7.48 -14.37 -7.19
C ALA A 60 5.95 -14.38 -7.43
N HIS A 61 5.28 -15.48 -7.10
CA HIS A 61 3.84 -15.64 -7.29
C HIS A 61 3.04 -14.58 -6.52
N GLY A 62 2.06 -13.98 -7.18
CA GLY A 62 1.19 -12.97 -6.59
C GLY A 62 1.85 -11.61 -6.34
N THR A 63 3.08 -11.39 -6.82
CA THR A 63 3.73 -10.08 -6.77
C THR A 63 3.12 -9.16 -7.82
N ALA A 64 2.07 -8.44 -7.43
CA ALA A 64 1.34 -7.49 -8.25
C ALA A 64 0.46 -6.59 -7.37
N ALA A 65 -0.11 -5.53 -7.94
CA ALA A 65 -1.25 -4.84 -7.33
C ALA A 65 -2.51 -5.70 -7.45
N LEU A 66 -3.08 -6.12 -6.32
CA LEU A 66 -4.21 -7.04 -6.26
C LEU A 66 -5.43 -6.44 -5.57
N ILE A 67 -6.60 -6.59 -6.20
CA ILE A 67 -7.90 -6.28 -5.59
C ILE A 67 -8.63 -7.58 -5.29
N TYR A 68 -9.17 -7.69 -4.08
CA TYR A 68 -10.03 -8.80 -3.67
C TYR A 68 -11.37 -8.31 -3.16
N ASP A 69 -12.41 -9.12 -3.34
CA ASP A 69 -13.67 -8.91 -2.62
C ASP A 69 -13.59 -9.41 -1.17
N GLU A 70 -14.62 -9.13 -0.38
CA GLU A 70 -14.67 -9.52 1.04
C GLU A 70 -14.88 -11.02 1.26
N ASP A 71 -15.01 -11.83 0.20
CA ASP A 71 -15.11 -13.28 0.31
C ASP A 71 -13.80 -13.96 -0.13
N GLY A 72 -12.77 -13.16 -0.46
CA GLY A 72 -11.44 -13.63 -0.82
C GLY A 72 -11.28 -14.01 -2.29
N ASN A 73 -12.23 -13.60 -3.16
CA ASN A 73 -12.07 -13.81 -4.60
C ASN A 73 -11.25 -12.67 -5.21
N LEU A 74 -10.35 -13.02 -6.12
CA LEU A 74 -9.66 -12.04 -6.96
C LEU A 74 -10.70 -11.21 -7.73
N VAL A 75 -10.46 -9.90 -7.79
CA VAL A 75 -11.20 -8.95 -8.63
C VAL A 75 -10.29 -8.41 -9.71
N TYR A 76 -9.06 -8.03 -9.35
CA TYR A 76 -8.07 -7.47 -10.27
C TYR A 76 -6.67 -7.96 -9.92
N GLU A 77 -5.91 -8.35 -10.94
CA GLU A 77 -4.47 -8.49 -10.89
C GLU A 77 -3.85 -7.52 -11.91
N GLY A 78 -2.97 -6.65 -11.43
CA GLY A 78 -2.19 -5.73 -12.25
C GLY A 78 -0.93 -6.37 -12.84
N PRO A 79 -0.02 -5.57 -13.42
CA PRO A 79 1.28 -6.03 -13.87
C PRO A 79 2.08 -6.73 -12.75
N GLU A 80 2.88 -7.74 -13.12
CA GLU A 80 3.76 -8.49 -12.20
C GLU A 80 4.97 -7.64 -11.78
N GLU A 81 4.73 -6.70 -10.88
CA GLU A 81 5.73 -5.77 -10.36
C GLU A 81 5.56 -5.60 -8.85
N VAL A 82 6.64 -5.27 -8.15
CA VAL A 82 6.56 -4.88 -6.74
C VAL A 82 5.81 -3.56 -6.66
N THR A 83 4.72 -3.55 -5.91
CA THR A 83 3.88 -2.36 -5.74
C THR A 83 3.78 -1.91 -4.29
N ALA A 84 3.62 -0.60 -4.10
CA ALA A 84 3.36 0.01 -2.80
C ALA A 84 2.23 1.05 -2.93
N ASN A 85 1.59 1.37 -1.81
CA ASN A 85 0.52 2.38 -1.73
C ASN A 85 -0.62 2.18 -2.75
N PHE A 86 -0.93 0.92 -3.09
CA PHE A 86 -2.03 0.59 -4.00
C PHE A 86 -3.38 0.86 -3.34
N ARG A 87 -4.08 1.90 -3.78
CA ARG A 87 -5.38 2.32 -3.24
C ARG A 87 -6.17 3.17 -4.23
N VAL A 88 -7.42 3.47 -3.87
CA VAL A 88 -8.22 4.50 -4.55
C VAL A 88 -7.97 5.85 -3.90
N GLN A 89 -7.76 6.88 -4.72
CA GLN A 89 -7.66 8.28 -4.31
C GLN A 89 -8.54 9.16 -5.20
N LYS A 90 -8.73 10.42 -4.80
CA LYS A 90 -9.44 11.42 -5.60
C LYS A 90 -8.45 12.23 -6.43
N LEU A 91 -8.66 12.28 -7.75
CA LEU A 91 -7.94 13.17 -8.65
C LEU A 91 -8.95 13.91 -9.53
N PHE A 92 -8.92 15.24 -9.50
CA PHE A 92 -9.92 16.11 -10.14
C PHE A 92 -11.37 15.72 -9.77
N ASN A 93 -11.56 15.33 -8.50
CA ASN A 93 -12.82 14.84 -7.92
C ASN A 93 -13.33 13.48 -8.47
N GLU A 94 -12.57 12.81 -9.33
CA GLU A 94 -12.85 11.47 -9.83
C GLU A 94 -12.08 10.41 -9.03
N ASP A 95 -12.66 9.22 -8.87
CA ASP A 95 -11.96 8.09 -8.25
C ASP A 95 -10.94 7.51 -9.22
N VAL A 96 -9.68 7.46 -8.78
CA VAL A 96 -8.57 6.87 -9.53
C VAL A 96 -7.86 5.84 -8.68
N ILE A 97 -7.30 4.82 -9.32
CA ILE A 97 -6.33 3.94 -8.70
C ILE A 97 -4.96 4.61 -8.75
N THR A 98 -4.22 4.52 -7.65
CA THR A 98 -2.82 4.94 -7.60
C THR A 98 -1.98 3.81 -7.02
N PHE A 99 -0.76 3.64 -7.53
CA PHE A 99 0.26 2.79 -6.89
C PHE A 99 1.66 3.23 -7.29
N TRP A 100 2.61 3.02 -6.39
CA TRP A 100 4.03 3.03 -6.74
C TRP A 100 4.42 1.66 -7.29
N ALA A 101 5.25 1.63 -8.33
CA ALA A 101 5.90 0.42 -8.82
C ALA A 101 7.39 0.68 -9.07
N GLY A 102 8.24 -0.27 -8.71
CA GLY A 102 9.68 -0.10 -8.88
C GLY A 102 10.54 -1.10 -8.11
N ASN A 103 11.81 -0.72 -7.93
CA ASN A 103 12.78 -1.53 -7.22
C ASN A 103 12.87 -1.13 -5.75
N MET A 104 12.56 -2.06 -4.86
CA MET A 104 12.76 -1.91 -3.42
C MET A 104 14.17 -2.36 -3.08
N MET A 105 14.96 -1.46 -2.48
CA MET A 105 16.33 -1.74 -2.07
C MET A 105 16.34 -2.41 -0.69
N ASP A 106 17.37 -3.21 -0.42
CA ASP A 106 17.58 -3.83 0.90
C ASP A 106 17.82 -2.79 2.01
N LEU A 107 18.17 -1.55 1.65
CA LEU A 107 18.38 -0.43 2.58
C LEU A 107 17.07 0.15 3.15
N GLY A 108 15.91 -0.38 2.75
CA GLY A 108 14.62 0.01 3.30
C GLY A 108 13.92 1.15 2.57
N PHE A 109 14.43 1.58 1.42
CA PHE A 109 13.82 2.57 0.53
C PHE A 109 13.83 2.06 -0.92
N GLY A 110 13.28 2.80 -1.88
CA GLY A 110 13.16 2.33 -3.26
C GLY A 110 13.35 3.38 -4.33
N TYR A 111 13.37 2.92 -5.58
CA TYR A 111 13.36 3.75 -6.78
C TYR A 111 12.27 3.25 -7.72
N GLY A 112 11.30 4.10 -8.03
CA GLY A 112 10.16 3.71 -8.86
C GLY A 112 9.33 4.88 -9.33
N THR A 113 8.19 4.58 -9.92
CA THR A 113 7.27 5.53 -10.52
C THR A 113 5.88 5.38 -9.91
N VAL A 114 5.10 6.46 -9.89
CA VAL A 114 3.71 6.41 -9.41
C VAL A 114 2.78 6.39 -10.61
N HIS A 115 1.96 5.35 -10.68
CA HIS A 115 1.02 5.10 -11.77
C HIS A 115 -0.39 5.47 -11.32
N ILE A 116 -1.13 6.15 -12.19
CA ILE A 116 -2.50 6.59 -11.92
C ILE A 116 -3.41 6.05 -13.02
N LEU A 117 -4.38 5.22 -12.62
CA LEU A 117 -5.33 4.59 -13.53
C LEU A 117 -6.75 5.11 -13.31
N ASP A 118 -7.49 5.30 -14.40
CA ASP A 118 -8.93 5.57 -14.34
C ASP A 118 -9.76 4.31 -14.01
N ASN A 119 -11.08 4.47 -13.93
CA ASN A 119 -12.02 3.37 -13.67
C ASN A 119 -12.21 2.38 -14.84
N THR A 120 -11.48 2.57 -15.93
CA THR A 120 -11.35 1.59 -17.03
C THR A 120 -10.01 0.86 -16.99
N TYR A 121 -9.16 1.15 -15.97
CA TYR A 121 -7.78 0.70 -15.83
C TYR A 121 -6.83 1.22 -16.92
N ARG A 122 -7.18 2.34 -17.57
CA ARG A 122 -6.22 3.04 -18.43
C ARG A 122 -5.33 3.89 -17.57
N GLU A 123 -4.03 3.81 -17.82
CA GLU A 123 -3.09 4.75 -17.25
C GLU A 123 -3.33 6.14 -17.84
N ILE A 124 -3.65 7.08 -16.97
CA ILE A 124 -3.93 8.47 -17.31
C ILE A 124 -2.77 9.40 -16.94
N TYR A 125 -1.97 9.02 -15.94
CA TYR A 125 -0.72 9.70 -15.57
C TYR A 125 0.32 8.71 -15.05
N THR A 126 1.58 9.02 -15.32
CA THR A 126 2.76 8.38 -14.70
C THR A 126 3.63 9.49 -14.14
N VAL A 127 3.81 9.51 -12.83
CA VAL A 127 4.59 10.54 -12.14
C VAL A 127 5.98 10.00 -11.83
N THR A 128 7.00 10.81 -12.13
CA THR A 128 8.42 10.48 -11.95
C THR A 128 9.16 11.63 -11.28
N LEU A 129 10.24 11.32 -10.56
CA LEU A 129 11.16 12.31 -10.00
C LEU A 129 12.52 12.17 -10.65
N GLN A 130 12.91 13.19 -11.42
CA GLN A 130 14.19 13.28 -12.11
C GLN A 130 14.91 14.54 -11.60
N ASP A 131 15.75 14.38 -10.59
CA ASP A 131 16.57 15.45 -10.01
C ASP A 131 18.00 14.93 -9.75
N ASN A 132 18.87 15.77 -9.20
CA ASN A 132 20.28 15.48 -8.92
C ASN A 132 20.45 14.58 -7.69
N PHE A 133 20.02 13.33 -7.81
CA PHE A 133 20.17 12.31 -6.79
C PHE A 133 21.42 11.45 -7.01
N VAL A 134 22.07 11.10 -5.90
CA VAL A 134 23.12 10.09 -5.83
C VAL A 134 22.51 8.82 -5.25
N SER A 135 22.60 7.73 -5.98
CA SER A 135 22.20 6.40 -5.49
C SER A 135 23.38 5.70 -4.80
N PRO A 136 23.11 4.71 -3.93
CA PRO A 136 24.17 3.95 -3.25
C PRO A 136 25.17 3.26 -4.19
N ASP A 137 24.72 2.86 -5.38
CA ASP A 137 25.57 2.25 -6.41
C ASP A 137 26.14 3.25 -7.44
N GLY A 138 25.82 4.54 -7.30
CA GLY A 138 26.22 5.61 -8.22
C GLY A 138 25.61 5.53 -9.63
N LEU A 139 24.63 4.65 -9.86
CA LEU A 139 23.96 4.51 -11.16
C LEU A 139 22.69 5.38 -11.26
N PRO A 140 22.43 6.03 -12.40
CA PRO A 140 21.22 6.82 -12.59
C PRO A 140 19.95 5.95 -12.51
N ARG A 141 18.82 6.56 -12.16
CA ARG A 141 17.50 5.91 -12.10
C ARG A 141 16.51 6.59 -13.03
N ASP A 142 15.55 5.83 -13.55
CA ASP A 142 14.43 6.35 -14.36
C ASP A 142 13.40 7.11 -13.52
N SER A 143 13.45 6.97 -12.20
CA SER A 143 12.77 7.85 -11.25
C SER A 143 13.34 7.63 -9.85
N TYR A 144 13.45 8.71 -9.09
CA TYR A 144 13.93 8.72 -7.71
C TYR A 144 12.80 8.76 -6.67
N ILE A 145 11.54 8.59 -7.10
CA ILE A 145 10.41 8.46 -6.17
C ILE A 145 10.60 7.19 -5.36
N ASP A 146 10.64 7.38 -4.06
CA ASP A 146 10.72 6.33 -3.07
C ASP A 146 9.33 5.69 -2.81
N LEU A 147 9.33 4.45 -2.31
CA LEU A 147 8.10 3.68 -2.14
C LEU A 147 7.19 4.18 -1.00
N HIS A 148 7.69 5.00 -0.08
CA HIS A 148 6.98 5.21 1.19
C HIS A 148 5.72 6.05 1.04
N GLU A 149 5.71 7.03 0.14
CA GLU A 149 4.54 7.89 -0.06
C GLU A 149 4.20 8.14 -1.52
N SER A 150 2.89 8.08 -1.79
CA SER A 150 2.27 8.52 -3.05
C SER A 150 0.85 9.00 -2.76
N HIS A 151 0.74 10.13 -2.06
CA HIS A 151 -0.53 10.69 -1.61
C HIS A 151 -1.00 11.81 -2.54
N VAL A 152 -2.20 11.68 -3.11
CA VAL A 152 -2.82 12.73 -3.94
C VAL A 152 -3.52 13.75 -3.05
N THR A 153 -3.15 15.02 -3.18
CA THR A 153 -3.70 16.12 -2.39
C THR A 153 -5.02 16.64 -2.97
N ASP A 154 -5.74 17.46 -2.20
CA ASP A 154 -6.90 18.22 -2.67
C ASP A 154 -6.55 19.28 -3.74
N ARG A 155 -5.26 19.60 -3.89
CA ARG A 155 -4.72 20.47 -4.95
C ARG A 155 -4.52 19.73 -6.27
N ASN A 156 -4.75 18.41 -6.33
CA ASN A 156 -4.46 17.53 -7.47
C ASN A 156 -2.96 17.42 -7.78
N THR A 157 -2.14 17.57 -6.73
CA THR A 157 -0.70 17.29 -6.76
C THR A 157 -0.43 15.96 -6.05
N LEU A 158 0.77 15.43 -6.21
CA LEU A 158 1.22 14.20 -5.59
C LEU A 158 2.34 14.50 -4.59
N LEU A 159 2.14 14.08 -3.35
CA LEU A 159 3.19 14.03 -2.33
C LEU A 159 3.96 12.72 -2.47
N VAL A 160 5.28 12.83 -2.58
CA VAL A 160 6.20 11.69 -2.68
C VAL A 160 7.39 11.88 -1.77
N THR A 161 7.95 10.77 -1.28
CA THR A 161 9.23 10.75 -0.58
C THR A 161 10.37 10.48 -1.55
N ALA A 162 11.60 10.84 -1.16
CA ALA A 162 12.82 10.45 -1.84
C ALA A 162 14.00 10.41 -0.87
N TYR A 163 15.06 9.73 -1.26
CA TYR A 163 16.29 9.61 -0.48
C TYR A 163 17.50 9.95 -1.33
N ASN A 164 18.38 10.81 -0.81
CA ASN A 164 19.63 11.17 -1.47
C ASN A 164 20.85 10.74 -0.64
N VAL A 165 21.79 10.02 -1.26
CA VAL A 165 23.05 9.66 -0.59
C VAL A 165 23.92 10.91 -0.47
N THR A 166 24.21 11.31 0.76
CA THR A 166 24.89 12.58 1.06
C THR A 166 26.07 12.33 2.00
N GLN A 167 27.23 12.87 1.65
CA GLN A 167 28.38 12.86 2.56
C GLN A 167 28.13 13.85 3.71
N HIS A 168 28.30 13.40 4.96
CA HIS A 168 28.01 14.19 6.15
C HIS A 168 28.95 13.84 7.31
N ASP A 169 29.21 14.82 8.19
CA ASP A 169 30.00 14.60 9.39
C ASP A 169 29.16 13.88 10.46
N LEU A 170 29.49 12.62 10.73
CA LEU A 170 28.81 11.80 11.74
C LEU A 170 29.58 11.70 13.06
N THR A 171 30.59 12.55 13.28
CA THR A 171 31.43 12.47 14.50
C THR A 171 30.65 12.69 15.79
N SER A 172 29.58 13.48 15.77
CA SER A 172 28.75 13.77 16.95
C SER A 172 28.05 12.54 17.52
N ILE A 173 27.85 11.50 16.70
CA ILE A 173 27.25 10.21 17.06
C ILE A 173 28.24 9.04 17.04
N GLY A 174 29.54 9.33 16.88
CA GLY A 174 30.62 8.34 16.92
C GLY A 174 31.09 7.80 15.56
N GLY A 175 30.61 8.36 14.45
CA GLY A 175 31.10 8.09 13.10
C GLY A 175 32.31 8.93 12.72
N LYS A 176 32.54 9.12 11.42
CA LYS A 176 33.66 9.91 10.86
C LYS A 176 33.19 11.19 10.15
N PRO A 177 34.08 12.16 9.94
CA PRO A 177 33.75 13.43 9.27
C PRO A 177 33.33 13.29 7.80
N ASP A 178 33.71 12.19 7.15
CA ASP A 178 33.56 11.95 5.72
C ASP A 178 32.66 10.75 5.41
N ASP A 179 31.88 10.29 6.40
CA ASP A 179 30.89 9.23 6.24
C ASP A 179 29.68 9.70 5.39
N TYR A 180 28.81 8.76 5.02
CA TYR A 180 27.63 8.99 4.20
C TYR A 180 26.35 8.69 4.98
N MET A 181 25.32 9.49 4.73
CA MET A 181 23.98 9.28 5.25
C MET A 181 22.92 9.50 4.17
N LEU A 182 21.71 9.04 4.44
CA LEU A 182 20.55 9.35 3.63
C LEU A 182 19.94 10.68 4.07
N ASP A 183 19.81 11.61 3.12
CA ASP A 183 18.93 12.76 3.27
C ASP A 183 17.49 12.31 3.01
N GLY A 184 16.63 12.45 4.01
CA GLY A 184 15.21 12.17 3.90
C GLY A 184 14.48 13.38 3.33
N MET A 185 13.91 13.23 2.15
CA MET A 185 13.29 14.33 1.41
C MET A 185 11.83 14.04 1.08
N PHE A 186 11.06 15.09 0.81
CA PHE A 186 9.78 14.96 0.12
C PHE A 186 9.56 16.05 -0.92
N PHE A 187 8.68 15.74 -1.86
CA PHE A 187 8.33 16.60 -2.98
C PHE A 187 6.81 16.65 -3.12
N GLU A 188 6.29 17.81 -3.54
CA GLU A 188 4.95 17.94 -4.10
C GLU A 188 5.12 18.15 -5.60
N ILE A 189 4.49 17.28 -6.39
CA ILE A 189 4.61 17.26 -7.86
C ILE A 189 3.22 17.51 -8.46
N ASP A 190 3.12 18.43 -9.40
CA ASP A 190 1.91 18.59 -10.21
C ASP A 190 1.71 17.34 -11.08
N ILE A 191 0.58 16.65 -10.91
CA ILE A 191 0.35 15.37 -11.58
C ILE A 191 0.22 15.53 -13.11
N ALA A 192 -0.32 16.65 -13.57
CA ALA A 192 -0.60 16.86 -14.99
C ALA A 192 0.65 17.27 -15.78
N THR A 193 1.53 18.06 -15.17
CA THR A 193 2.75 18.56 -15.80
C THR A 193 4.01 17.81 -15.40
N ASN A 194 3.96 17.02 -14.32
CA ASN A 194 5.11 16.38 -13.68
C ASN A 194 6.17 17.41 -13.20
N GLU A 195 5.76 18.65 -12.92
CA GLU A 195 6.62 19.70 -12.39
C GLU A 195 6.68 19.62 -10.85
N ILE A 196 7.88 19.74 -10.29
CA ILE A 196 8.07 19.89 -8.84
C ILE A 196 7.58 21.27 -8.44
N VAL A 197 6.55 21.33 -7.58
CA VAL A 197 5.99 22.59 -7.07
C VAL A 197 6.45 22.90 -5.64
N TYR A 198 6.92 21.89 -4.92
CA TYR A 198 7.55 22.04 -3.60
C TYR A 198 8.57 20.93 -3.35
N GLN A 199 9.61 21.25 -2.59
CA GLN A 199 10.61 20.29 -2.12
C GLN A 199 11.05 20.64 -0.71
N TRP A 200 11.45 19.63 0.06
CA TRP A 200 12.00 19.81 1.40
C TRP A 200 13.03 18.72 1.71
N SER A 201 14.11 19.11 2.40
CA SER A 201 15.22 18.25 2.82
C SER A 201 15.38 18.28 4.34
N ALA A 202 15.60 17.13 4.96
CA ALA A 202 15.89 17.07 6.40
C ALA A 202 17.25 17.68 6.74
N LEU A 203 18.25 17.53 5.85
CA LEU A 203 19.59 18.08 6.08
C LEU A 203 19.66 19.61 6.06
N ASP A 204 18.69 20.28 5.43
CA ASP A 204 18.57 21.75 5.52
C ASP A 204 18.07 22.23 6.91
N HIS A 205 17.65 21.30 7.78
CA HIS A 205 16.96 21.59 9.04
C HIS A 205 17.62 20.96 10.28
N LEU A 206 18.94 20.74 10.25
CA LEU A 206 19.70 20.12 11.34
C LEU A 206 19.59 20.83 12.71
N ALA A 207 19.27 22.13 12.72
CA ALA A 207 19.04 22.86 13.97
C ALA A 207 17.76 22.40 14.70
N ASP A 208 16.74 22.01 13.93
CA ASP A 208 15.43 21.59 14.43
C ASP A 208 15.32 20.06 14.53
N ILE A 209 16.04 19.34 13.64
CA ILE A 209 16.04 17.88 13.53
C ILE A 209 17.49 17.35 13.59
N PRO A 210 18.18 17.50 14.73
CA PRO A 210 19.59 17.15 14.88
C PRO A 210 19.82 15.63 14.91
N ILE A 211 20.81 15.15 14.13
CA ILE A 211 21.08 13.71 13.93
C ILE A 211 21.34 12.93 15.23
N GLU A 212 21.84 13.59 16.28
CA GLU A 212 22.16 12.99 17.58
C GLU A 212 20.93 12.46 18.32
N VAL A 213 19.74 12.94 17.94
CA VAL A 213 18.47 12.56 18.57
C VAL A 213 17.84 11.35 17.89
N SER A 214 18.37 10.91 16.74
CA SER A 214 17.90 9.71 16.07
C SER A 214 17.95 8.50 17.00
N LYS A 215 16.87 7.72 16.98
CA LYS A 215 16.76 6.44 17.70
C LYS A 215 17.45 5.31 16.95
N GLN A 216 17.93 5.55 15.74
CA GLN A 216 18.72 4.62 14.96
C GLN A 216 20.21 4.82 15.25
N GLY A 217 20.84 3.84 15.90
CA GLY A 217 22.29 3.87 16.11
C GLY A 217 23.09 3.59 14.84
N LEU A 218 24.40 3.85 14.91
CA LEU A 218 25.36 3.40 13.90
C LEU A 218 25.54 1.88 14.00
N GLY A 219 25.42 1.19 12.86
CA GLY A 219 25.60 -0.27 12.74
C GLY A 219 27.07 -0.71 12.80
N GLU A 220 27.36 -1.95 12.40
CA GLU A 220 28.76 -2.39 12.16
C GLU A 220 29.28 -1.94 10.78
N GLU A 221 28.40 -1.93 9.77
CA GLU A 221 28.67 -1.44 8.40
C GLU A 221 27.75 -0.25 8.11
N TYR A 222 28.27 0.96 8.31
CA TYR A 222 27.55 2.22 8.09
C TYR A 222 28.47 3.26 7.48
N GLY A 223 27.88 4.35 7.00
CA GLY A 223 28.64 5.55 6.66
C GLY A 223 29.40 5.43 5.34
N THR A 224 29.15 4.40 4.53
CA THR A 224 29.74 4.28 3.18
C THR A 224 28.70 4.70 2.13
N PRO A 225 29.12 5.06 0.89
CA PRO A 225 28.17 5.41 -0.16
C PRO A 225 27.12 4.32 -0.44
N ASP A 226 27.54 3.05 -0.38
CA ASP A 226 26.71 1.88 -0.60
C ASP A 226 25.88 1.46 0.63
N MET A 227 26.32 1.83 1.84
CA MET A 227 25.63 1.59 3.11
C MET A 227 25.50 2.90 3.93
N PRO A 228 24.80 3.91 3.40
CA PRO A 228 24.65 5.19 4.06
C PRO A 228 23.80 5.03 5.34
N TRP A 229 24.14 5.77 6.39
CA TRP A 229 23.35 5.76 7.62
C TRP A 229 22.01 6.49 7.43
N ASP A 230 20.92 5.95 7.96
CA ASP A 230 19.59 6.57 7.87
C ASP A 230 19.19 7.16 9.22
N ALA A 231 19.34 8.48 9.36
CA ALA A 231 19.00 9.17 10.60
C ALA A 231 17.49 9.35 10.79
N TYR A 232 16.73 9.48 9.69
CA TYR A 232 15.40 10.09 9.69
C TYR A 232 14.31 9.07 9.34
N HIS A 233 14.53 8.32 8.26
CA HIS A 233 13.60 7.37 7.68
C HIS A 233 12.19 7.97 7.52
N ILE A 234 12.07 8.93 6.59
CA ILE A 234 10.80 9.56 6.24
C ILE A 234 9.87 8.54 5.59
N ASN A 235 8.66 8.38 6.13
CA ASN A 235 7.77 7.29 5.69
C ASN A 235 6.31 7.68 5.42
N SER A 236 5.95 8.93 5.66
CA SER A 236 4.67 9.49 5.22
C SER A 236 4.74 11.01 5.25
N VAL A 237 3.96 11.61 4.35
CA VAL A 237 3.76 13.04 4.25
C VAL A 237 2.28 13.29 4.05
N GLU A 238 1.74 14.24 4.79
CA GLU A 238 0.35 14.65 4.69
C GLU A 238 0.28 16.17 4.52
N LEU A 239 -0.53 16.62 3.57
CA LEU A 239 -0.78 18.05 3.38
C LEU A 239 -1.59 18.60 4.57
N MET A 240 -1.19 19.78 5.04
CA MET A 240 -1.92 20.58 6.02
C MET A 240 -2.28 21.94 5.41
N ASN A 241 -3.18 22.68 6.06
CA ASN A 241 -3.62 24.00 5.57
C ASN A 241 -2.46 24.94 5.14
N ASP A 242 -1.43 25.07 5.98
CA ASP A 242 -0.29 26.00 5.77
C ASP A 242 1.07 25.28 5.72
N GLY A 243 1.08 24.00 5.33
CA GLY A 243 2.31 23.22 5.29
C GLY A 243 2.05 21.72 5.14
N TYR A 244 2.89 20.93 5.80
CA TYR A 244 2.88 19.48 5.73
C TYR A 244 3.20 18.90 7.11
N ILE A 245 2.66 17.73 7.44
CA ILE A 245 3.22 16.92 8.52
C ILE A 245 3.99 15.74 7.90
N ILE A 246 5.23 15.57 8.35
CA ILE A 246 6.09 14.45 7.94
C ILE A 246 6.26 13.47 9.09
N SER A 247 6.26 12.19 8.80
CA SER A 247 6.58 11.15 9.77
C SER A 247 8.04 10.71 9.61
N LEU A 248 8.82 10.84 10.68
CA LEU A 248 10.19 10.34 10.76
C LEU A 248 10.22 9.13 11.69
N ARG A 249 10.36 7.94 11.10
CA ARG A 249 10.32 6.66 11.82
C ARG A 249 11.40 6.59 12.90
N HIS A 250 12.60 7.08 12.59
CA HIS A 250 13.76 7.00 13.49
C HIS A 250 13.76 8.09 14.57
N TYR A 251 12.77 8.98 14.58
CA TYR A 251 12.57 9.97 15.66
C TYR A 251 11.38 9.64 16.56
N TRP A 252 10.63 8.59 16.23
CA TRP A 252 9.34 8.27 16.86
C TRP A 252 8.42 9.49 16.87
N SER A 253 8.40 10.27 15.78
CA SER A 253 7.76 11.58 15.76
C SER A 253 7.22 11.98 14.39
N GLY A 254 6.14 12.77 14.42
CA GLY A 254 5.71 13.62 13.32
C GLY A 254 6.19 15.05 13.49
N PHE A 255 6.54 15.74 12.41
CA PHE A 255 6.98 17.13 12.41
C PHE A 255 6.10 17.96 11.48
N TYR A 256 5.54 19.06 11.99
CA TYR A 256 4.85 20.03 11.14
C TYR A 256 5.85 20.99 10.51
N VAL A 257 5.86 21.02 9.20
CA VAL A 257 6.71 21.84 8.33
C VAL A 257 5.82 22.86 7.65
N HIS A 258 6.03 24.15 7.91
CA HIS A 258 5.29 25.21 7.25
C HIS A 258 5.70 25.34 5.78
N ASN A 259 4.86 25.96 4.94
CA ASN A 259 5.09 26.16 3.50
C ASN A 259 6.42 26.86 3.12
N ASN A 260 7.08 27.52 4.08
CA ASN A 260 8.39 28.14 3.87
C ASN A 260 9.56 27.22 4.28
N GLY A 261 9.29 25.95 4.58
CA GLY A 261 10.26 24.94 5.03
C GLY A 261 10.48 24.90 6.54
N THR A 262 10.05 25.91 7.31
CA THR A 262 10.33 25.98 8.75
C THR A 262 9.66 24.85 9.52
N VAL A 263 10.41 24.15 10.37
CA VAL A 263 9.89 23.16 11.32
C VAL A 263 9.22 23.92 12.47
N MET A 264 7.92 23.71 12.65
CA MET A 264 7.09 24.52 13.55
C MET A 264 6.85 23.84 14.91
N TRP A 265 6.66 22.52 14.89
CA TRP A 265 6.51 21.70 16.10
C TRP A 265 6.70 20.22 15.80
N ARG A 266 7.00 19.46 16.85
CA ARG A 266 7.21 18.02 16.88
C ARG A 266 6.16 17.33 17.74
N LEU A 267 5.38 16.45 17.13
CA LEU A 267 4.54 15.46 17.82
C LEU A 267 5.38 14.20 18.05
N SER A 268 5.88 14.01 19.28
CA SER A 268 6.64 12.81 19.63
C SER A 268 5.78 11.78 20.35
N GLY A 269 5.97 10.51 20.02
CA GLY A 269 5.41 9.39 20.77
C GLY A 269 6.20 9.04 22.04
N GLU A 270 7.34 9.70 22.28
CA GLU A 270 8.11 9.56 23.51
C GLU A 270 7.67 10.62 24.54
N PRO A 271 7.23 10.21 25.75
CA PRO A 271 6.79 11.15 26.77
C PRO A 271 7.88 12.18 27.13
N ASN A 272 7.49 13.45 27.19
CA ASN A 272 8.34 14.60 27.56
C ASN A 272 9.46 14.97 26.54
N VAL A 273 9.37 14.52 25.29
CA VAL A 273 10.38 14.83 24.25
C VAL A 273 9.87 15.79 23.17
N GLY A 274 8.60 15.70 22.78
CA GLY A 274 7.99 16.59 21.78
C GLY A 274 7.49 17.91 22.37
N ASP A 275 6.83 18.72 21.53
CA ASP A 275 6.22 20.00 21.93
C ASP A 275 4.84 19.86 22.60
N PHE A 276 4.41 18.62 22.83
CA PHE A 276 3.09 18.29 23.39
C PHE A 276 3.23 17.33 24.57
N GLU A 277 2.42 17.56 25.60
CA GLU A 277 2.17 16.58 26.65
C GLU A 277 1.26 15.49 26.09
N ILE A 278 1.74 14.25 26.03
CA ILE A 278 0.97 13.10 25.55
C ILE A 278 0.44 12.28 26.73
N ASP A 279 -0.76 11.72 26.60
CA ASP A 279 -1.24 10.71 27.56
C ASP A 279 -0.56 9.34 27.38
N ASP A 280 -0.70 8.46 28.37
CA ASP A 280 -0.03 7.16 28.39
C ASP A 280 -0.40 6.26 27.19
N ASN A 281 -1.60 6.42 26.63
CA ASN A 281 -2.07 5.61 25.50
C ASN A 281 -1.68 6.20 24.13
N ALA A 282 -1.17 7.44 24.13
CA ALA A 282 -0.72 8.17 22.94
C ALA A 282 0.77 7.92 22.65
N ALA A 283 1.46 7.13 23.47
CA ALA A 283 2.84 6.75 23.23
C ALA A 283 2.95 5.87 21.97
N PHE A 284 3.92 6.18 21.11
CA PHE A 284 4.19 5.43 19.89
C PHE A 284 5.68 5.44 19.54
N SER A 285 6.11 4.45 18.76
CA SER A 285 7.48 4.37 18.26
C SER A 285 7.53 3.64 16.93
N TRP A 286 8.53 3.99 16.12
CA TRP A 286 8.77 3.42 14.79
C TRP A 286 7.55 3.48 13.86
N GLN A 287 6.69 4.48 14.04
CA GLN A 287 5.38 4.62 13.44
C GLN A 287 5.44 4.84 11.93
N HIS A 288 4.34 4.53 11.25
CA HIS A 288 4.11 4.79 9.83
C HIS A 288 2.75 5.47 9.61
N ASP A 289 2.57 5.99 8.39
CA ASP A 289 1.27 6.42 7.84
C ASP A 289 0.55 7.46 8.72
N ILE A 290 1.24 8.55 9.06
CA ILE A 290 0.63 9.69 9.73
C ILE A 290 -0.36 10.37 8.78
N ARG A 291 -1.62 10.50 9.20
CA ARG A 291 -2.69 11.21 8.48
C ARG A 291 -3.38 12.23 9.37
N VAL A 292 -3.90 13.29 8.76
CA VAL A 292 -4.54 14.42 9.44
C VAL A 292 -6.01 14.50 9.07
N TYR A 293 -6.85 14.74 10.07
CA TYR A 293 -8.29 14.93 9.92
C TYR A 293 -8.76 16.08 10.80
N ASP A 294 -9.95 16.61 10.50
CA ASP A 294 -10.64 17.62 11.32
C ASP A 294 -9.76 18.82 11.73
N GLN A 295 -8.89 19.27 10.81
CA GLN A 295 -7.96 20.36 11.07
C GLN A 295 -8.70 21.68 11.29
N THR A 296 -8.37 22.35 12.40
CA THR A 296 -8.81 23.71 12.75
C THR A 296 -7.63 24.54 13.25
N GLU A 297 -7.83 25.83 13.52
CA GLU A 297 -6.81 26.68 14.14
C GLU A 297 -6.46 26.23 15.58
N GLN A 298 -7.34 25.48 16.25
CA GLN A 298 -7.19 25.10 17.66
C GLN A 298 -6.65 23.68 17.85
N GLY A 299 -6.79 22.83 16.83
CA GLY A 299 -6.43 21.42 16.94
C GLY A 299 -6.73 20.64 15.68
N LEU A 300 -6.34 19.38 15.72
CA LEU A 300 -6.50 18.41 14.64
C LEU A 300 -6.59 17.00 15.20
N VAL A 301 -7.10 16.06 14.40
CA VAL A 301 -6.98 14.64 14.66
C VAL A 301 -5.84 14.08 13.83
N VAL A 302 -4.97 13.30 14.46
CA VAL A 302 -3.88 12.56 13.81
C VAL A 302 -4.15 11.07 13.95
N SER A 303 -4.11 10.32 12.86
CA SER A 303 -4.01 8.85 12.92
C SER A 303 -2.63 8.37 12.51
N LEU A 304 -2.21 7.22 13.04
CA LEU A 304 -0.95 6.58 12.66
C LEU A 304 -0.99 5.08 12.93
N PHE A 305 -0.12 4.37 12.22
CA PHE A 305 0.18 2.96 12.46
C PHE A 305 1.40 2.86 13.39
N ASN A 306 1.20 2.45 14.64
CA ASN A 306 2.25 2.34 15.65
C ASN A 306 2.85 0.93 15.60
N ASN A 307 3.94 0.78 14.86
CA ASN A 307 4.66 -0.49 14.77
C ASN A 307 5.14 -0.95 16.15
N ALA A 308 5.74 -0.04 16.93
CA ALA A 308 6.38 -0.30 18.23
C ALA A 308 7.52 -1.33 18.20
N ASN A 309 7.96 -1.78 17.03
CA ASN A 309 8.95 -2.84 16.86
C ASN A 309 9.94 -2.48 15.74
N THR A 310 11.07 -3.19 15.74
CA THR A 310 12.08 -3.16 14.67
C THR A 310 12.44 -4.58 14.25
N PRO A 311 13.17 -4.77 13.13
CA PRO A 311 13.63 -6.11 12.74
C PRO A 311 14.52 -6.79 13.80
N THR A 312 15.14 -6.02 14.71
CA THR A 312 16.02 -6.53 15.76
C THR A 312 15.35 -6.65 17.12
N ASP A 313 14.30 -5.87 17.38
CA ASP A 313 13.69 -5.75 18.70
C ASP A 313 12.16 -5.84 18.61
N THR A 314 11.61 -6.86 19.28
CA THR A 314 10.17 -6.97 19.56
C THR A 314 9.89 -6.40 20.94
N VAL A 315 9.17 -5.29 21.01
CA VAL A 315 8.96 -4.50 22.23
C VAL A 315 7.50 -4.57 22.70
N ASP A 316 6.55 -4.23 21.84
CA ASP A 316 5.12 -4.17 22.19
C ASP A 316 4.22 -4.58 21.02
N ALA A 317 2.95 -4.86 21.29
CA ALA A 317 1.96 -5.11 20.26
C ALA A 317 1.81 -3.90 19.32
N THR A 318 1.72 -4.17 18.02
CA THR A 318 1.39 -3.15 17.04
C THR A 318 -0.03 -2.64 17.25
N THR A 319 -0.21 -1.32 17.24
CA THR A 319 -1.51 -0.66 17.43
C THR A 319 -1.81 0.33 16.32
N GLY A 320 -3.09 0.55 16.04
CA GLY A 320 -3.56 1.72 15.31
C GLY A 320 -3.96 2.81 16.29
N LEU A 321 -3.42 4.03 16.15
CA LEU A 321 -3.75 5.15 17.04
C LEU A 321 -4.51 6.24 16.29
N SER A 322 -5.51 6.80 16.95
CA SER A 322 -6.12 8.08 16.59
C SER A 322 -6.02 9.01 17.79
N LEU A 323 -5.48 10.19 17.57
CA LEU A 323 -5.04 11.13 18.58
C LEU A 323 -5.67 12.49 18.30
N ASN A 324 -6.21 13.14 19.32
CA ASN A 324 -6.59 14.55 19.25
C ASN A 324 -5.39 15.39 19.69
N VAL A 325 -4.93 16.28 18.82
CA VAL A 325 -3.81 17.21 19.06
C VAL A 325 -4.39 18.60 19.32
N ASP A 326 -4.29 19.05 20.57
CA ASP A 326 -4.68 20.39 21.01
C ASP A 326 -3.49 21.35 20.84
N LEU A 327 -3.57 22.23 19.85
CA LEU A 327 -2.52 23.20 19.52
C LEU A 327 -2.45 24.36 20.52
N VAL A 328 -3.54 24.64 21.24
CA VAL A 328 -3.63 25.75 22.20
C VAL A 328 -3.01 25.35 23.53
N ASN A 329 -3.43 24.22 24.08
CA ASN A 329 -2.96 23.72 25.37
C ASN A 329 -1.69 22.87 25.25
N ARG A 330 -1.25 22.55 24.02
CA ARG A 330 -0.10 21.68 23.72
C ARG A 330 -0.23 20.31 24.38
N LYS A 331 -1.39 19.67 24.15
CA LYS A 331 -1.72 18.35 24.67
C LYS A 331 -2.15 17.41 23.57
N VAL A 332 -1.88 16.13 23.77
CA VAL A 332 -2.34 15.06 22.90
C VAL A 332 -3.10 14.06 23.74
N SER A 333 -4.34 13.80 23.35
CA SER A 333 -5.21 12.82 24.00
C SER A 333 -5.59 11.71 23.04
N THR A 334 -5.53 10.47 23.50
CA THR A 334 -5.92 9.30 22.71
C THR A 334 -7.42 9.25 22.49
N LEU A 335 -7.84 9.21 21.23
CA LEU A 335 -9.23 8.96 20.84
C LEU A 335 -9.50 7.47 20.69
N ARG A 336 -8.59 6.74 20.02
CA ARG A 336 -8.72 5.31 19.76
C ARG A 336 -7.36 4.61 19.82
N THR A 337 -7.35 3.44 20.44
CA THR A 337 -6.26 2.46 20.36
C THR A 337 -6.82 1.16 19.81
N LEU A 338 -6.46 0.82 18.58
CA LEU A 338 -6.90 -0.37 17.89
C LEU A 338 -5.88 -1.47 18.05
N LYS A 339 -6.31 -2.60 18.61
CA LYS A 339 -5.52 -3.82 18.73
C LYS A 339 -6.44 -5.02 18.79
N ASP A 340 -6.01 -6.13 18.21
CA ASP A 340 -6.66 -7.41 18.40
C ASP A 340 -5.95 -8.17 19.52
N SER A 341 -6.63 -8.33 20.66
CA SER A 341 -6.05 -9.02 21.82
C SER A 341 -6.12 -10.54 21.72
N GLN A 342 -6.89 -11.09 20.77
CA GLN A 342 -6.97 -12.54 20.52
C GLN A 342 -5.91 -13.01 19.52
N ASP A 343 -5.44 -12.11 18.66
CA ASP A 343 -4.44 -12.37 17.64
C ASP A 343 -3.49 -11.17 17.53
N VAL A 344 -2.57 -11.10 18.51
CA VAL A 344 -1.60 -10.01 18.69
C VAL A 344 -0.53 -10.08 17.60
N ILE A 345 -0.28 -8.94 16.95
CA ILE A 345 0.71 -8.81 15.87
C ILE A 345 1.81 -7.85 16.31
N HIS A 346 3.05 -8.20 15.96
CA HIS A 346 4.24 -7.39 16.15
C HIS A 346 4.85 -7.09 14.78
N SER A 347 4.32 -6.08 14.09
CA SER A 347 4.83 -5.63 12.80
C SER A 347 6.08 -4.77 13.01
N VAL A 348 7.18 -5.14 12.36
CA VAL A 348 8.50 -4.51 12.53
C VAL A 348 8.70 -3.27 11.66
N SER A 349 7.87 -3.10 10.63
CA SER A 349 7.96 -2.00 9.68
C SER A 349 6.71 -1.88 8.81
N GLN A 350 6.59 -0.75 8.11
CA GLN A 350 5.52 -0.48 7.14
C GLN A 350 4.15 -0.48 7.83
N GLY A 351 3.07 -0.52 7.04
CA GLY A 351 1.71 -0.59 7.54
C GLY A 351 0.94 0.73 7.42
N SER A 352 -0.37 0.62 7.61
CA SER A 352 -1.32 1.70 7.36
C SER A 352 -2.43 1.77 8.39
N TYR A 353 -2.96 2.98 8.58
CA TYR A 353 -4.20 3.25 9.28
C TYR A 353 -5.16 3.95 8.31
N GLN A 354 -6.28 3.32 7.98
CA GLN A 354 -7.30 3.90 7.12
C GLN A 354 -8.63 4.04 7.85
N LEU A 355 -9.03 5.28 8.15
CA LEU A 355 -10.37 5.59 8.62
C LEU A 355 -11.39 5.50 7.47
N LEU A 356 -12.47 4.73 7.66
CA LEU A 356 -13.62 4.66 6.75
C LEU A 356 -14.69 5.63 7.24
N GLY A 357 -14.76 6.81 6.59
CA GLY A 357 -15.43 7.99 7.12
C GLY A 357 -16.88 7.80 7.55
N GLU A 358 -17.75 7.23 6.71
CA GLU A 358 -19.20 7.15 7.00
C GLU A 358 -19.53 6.18 8.14
N SER A 359 -18.79 5.07 8.26
CA SER A 359 -19.05 4.05 9.29
C SER A 359 -18.17 4.20 10.53
N SER A 360 -17.13 5.03 10.47
CA SER A 360 -16.07 5.10 11.49
C SER A 360 -15.35 3.76 11.72
N HIS A 361 -15.47 2.82 10.78
CA HIS A 361 -14.63 1.63 10.76
C HIS A 361 -13.19 2.04 10.45
N VAL A 362 -12.22 1.21 10.85
CA VAL A 362 -10.81 1.43 10.54
C VAL A 362 -10.21 0.17 9.99
N VAL A 363 -9.44 0.31 8.91
CA VAL A 363 -8.66 -0.78 8.34
C VAL A 363 -7.19 -0.56 8.66
N LEU A 364 -6.57 -1.57 9.27
CA LEU A 364 -5.14 -1.63 9.51
C LEU A 364 -4.49 -2.62 8.53
N GLY A 365 -3.59 -2.12 7.69
CA GLY A 365 -2.68 -2.96 6.92
C GLY A 365 -1.42 -3.20 7.74
N TYR A 366 -1.06 -4.46 8.03
CA TYR A 366 0.02 -4.78 8.96
C TYR A 366 1.43 -4.79 8.36
N GLY A 367 1.62 -4.25 7.16
CA GLY A 367 2.94 -3.98 6.60
C GLY A 367 3.75 -5.25 6.37
N SER A 368 4.81 -5.40 7.17
CA SER A 368 5.70 -6.57 7.17
C SER A 368 5.02 -7.90 7.54
N ILE A 369 3.77 -7.87 7.99
CA ILE A 369 2.98 -9.06 8.32
C ILE A 369 1.83 -9.14 7.32
N ALA A 370 1.61 -10.33 6.74
CA ALA A 370 0.70 -10.59 5.62
C ALA A 370 -0.80 -10.56 6.00
N ARG A 371 -1.21 -9.51 6.73
CA ARG A 371 -2.55 -9.34 7.29
C ARG A 371 -3.10 -7.94 7.06
N VAL A 372 -4.40 -7.89 6.78
CA VAL A 372 -5.23 -6.68 6.85
C VAL A 372 -6.35 -6.97 7.85
N LYS A 373 -6.57 -6.06 8.81
CA LYS A 373 -7.70 -6.19 9.75
C LYS A 373 -8.62 -4.99 9.68
N GLU A 374 -9.90 -5.23 9.88
CA GLU A 374 -10.91 -4.19 10.02
C GLU A 374 -11.44 -4.16 11.45
N PHE A 375 -11.58 -2.95 11.98
CA PHE A 375 -12.13 -2.66 13.29
C PHE A 375 -13.39 -1.83 13.15
N ASP A 376 -14.45 -2.18 13.88
CA ASP A 376 -15.69 -1.39 13.92
C ASP A 376 -15.51 -0.07 14.68
N ALA A 377 -16.55 0.77 14.72
CA ALA A 377 -16.54 2.04 15.44
C ALA A 377 -16.32 1.90 16.97
N ASN A 378 -16.51 0.70 17.53
CA ASN A 378 -16.29 0.40 18.95
C ASN A 378 -14.91 -0.27 19.21
N ASN A 379 -14.03 -0.29 18.21
CA ASN A 379 -12.69 -0.89 18.23
C ASN A 379 -12.66 -2.42 18.30
N ASN A 380 -13.77 -3.11 18.00
CA ASN A 380 -13.75 -4.57 17.88
C ASN A 380 -13.19 -4.96 16.52
N GLU A 381 -12.28 -5.92 16.47
CA GLU A 381 -11.93 -6.59 15.21
C GLU A 381 -13.18 -7.27 14.65
N VAL A 382 -13.45 -7.05 13.36
CA VAL A 382 -14.63 -7.61 12.65
C VAL A 382 -14.25 -8.41 11.41
N MET A 383 -13.04 -8.22 10.88
CA MET A 383 -12.50 -8.99 9.77
C MET A 383 -10.99 -9.04 9.79
N THR A 384 -10.45 -10.23 9.50
CA THR A 384 -9.03 -10.44 9.20
C THR A 384 -8.91 -11.08 7.82
N ALA A 385 -8.09 -10.46 6.96
CA ALA A 385 -7.66 -11.00 5.69
C ALA A 385 -6.18 -11.37 5.77
N GLN A 386 -5.86 -12.64 5.52
CA GLN A 386 -4.48 -13.14 5.48
C GLN A 386 -4.12 -13.57 4.05
N PHE A 387 -3.01 -13.06 3.52
CA PHE A 387 -2.61 -13.23 2.12
C PHE A 387 -1.22 -13.86 1.94
N GLY A 388 -0.66 -14.41 3.02
CA GLY A 388 0.63 -15.07 3.04
C GLY A 388 0.96 -15.59 4.45
N ASP A 389 2.04 -16.34 4.56
CA ASP A 389 2.62 -16.67 5.86
C ASP A 389 3.28 -15.42 6.47
N ASP A 390 3.09 -15.22 7.78
CA ASP A 390 3.67 -14.08 8.49
C ASP A 390 5.20 -14.13 8.40
N ASN A 391 5.84 -12.99 8.19
CA ASN A 391 7.30 -12.85 7.98
C ASN A 391 7.85 -13.48 6.68
N ALA A 392 7.03 -14.13 5.86
CA ALA A 392 7.42 -14.62 4.52
C ALA A 392 6.93 -13.70 3.39
N VAL A 393 5.75 -13.11 3.59
CA VAL A 393 5.09 -12.19 2.65
C VAL A 393 4.76 -10.88 3.37
N ALA A 394 4.86 -9.77 2.66
CA ALA A 394 4.48 -8.45 3.14
C ALA A 394 3.71 -7.68 2.05
N SER A 395 2.89 -6.74 2.49
CA SER A 395 2.34 -5.68 1.62
C SER A 395 2.68 -4.35 2.27
N TYR A 396 3.26 -3.41 1.53
CA TYR A 396 3.74 -2.15 2.12
C TYR A 396 2.66 -1.45 2.96
N ARG A 397 1.46 -1.33 2.38
CA ARG A 397 0.23 -0.94 3.09
C ARG A 397 -0.90 -1.86 2.64
N GLY A 398 -2.03 -1.81 3.34
CA GLY A 398 -3.25 -2.50 2.95
C GLY A 398 -4.44 -1.58 3.16
N PHE A 399 -5.36 -1.57 2.20
CA PHE A 399 -6.51 -0.65 2.21
C PHE A 399 -7.80 -1.37 1.87
N LYS A 400 -8.92 -0.74 2.23
CA LYS A 400 -10.25 -1.11 1.79
C LYS A 400 -10.90 0.08 1.10
N CYS A 401 -11.26 -0.08 -0.17
CA CYS A 401 -11.80 1.01 -0.97
C CYS A 401 -13.09 0.59 -1.67
N GLN A 402 -14.00 1.54 -1.83
CA GLN A 402 -15.05 1.43 -2.83
C GLN A 402 -14.43 1.54 -4.21
N TRP A 403 -14.82 0.66 -5.14
CA TRP A 403 -14.29 0.69 -6.49
C TRP A 403 -15.33 0.21 -7.50
N LYS A 404 -15.58 1.04 -8.51
CA LYS A 404 -16.50 0.73 -9.60
C LYS A 404 -15.74 0.85 -10.90
N ALA A 405 -15.53 -0.28 -11.57
CA ALA A 405 -14.75 -0.30 -12.79
C ALA A 405 -15.36 -1.17 -13.89
N THR A 406 -15.12 -0.73 -15.12
CA THR A 406 -15.41 -1.47 -16.36
C THR A 406 -14.15 -1.41 -17.22
N PRO A 407 -13.35 -2.49 -17.23
CA PRO A 407 -12.07 -2.49 -17.90
C PRO A 407 -12.18 -2.20 -19.39
N PHE A 408 -11.17 -1.53 -19.95
CA PHE A 408 -11.12 -1.26 -21.39
C PHE A 408 -10.84 -2.52 -22.23
N TRP A 409 -10.40 -3.62 -21.62
CA TRP A 409 -10.22 -4.92 -22.26
C TRP A 409 -11.48 -5.78 -22.18
N ALA A 410 -11.62 -6.69 -23.15
CA ALA A 410 -12.73 -7.62 -23.22
C ALA A 410 -12.66 -8.72 -22.13
N PRO A 411 -13.80 -9.31 -21.76
CA PRO A 411 -13.82 -10.56 -21.00
C PRO A 411 -12.99 -11.68 -21.63
N ALA A 412 -12.32 -12.47 -20.78
CA ALA A 412 -11.55 -13.63 -21.20
C ALA A 412 -12.42 -14.90 -21.14
N VAL A 413 -12.20 -15.80 -22.10
CA VAL A 413 -12.87 -17.10 -22.17
C VAL A 413 -11.87 -18.19 -22.54
N ALA A 414 -11.88 -19.30 -21.80
CA ALA A 414 -11.14 -20.51 -22.12
C ALA A 414 -12.12 -21.67 -22.26
N ILE A 415 -11.96 -22.48 -23.30
CA ILE A 415 -12.90 -23.55 -23.64
C ILE A 415 -12.14 -24.88 -23.73
N ILE A 416 -12.62 -25.88 -22.99
CA ILE A 416 -12.09 -27.25 -23.02
C ILE A 416 -13.18 -28.15 -23.58
N ARG A 417 -12.98 -28.65 -24.79
CA ARG A 417 -13.87 -29.63 -25.41
C ARG A 417 -13.93 -30.91 -24.56
N THR A 418 -15.13 -31.38 -24.25
CA THR A 418 -15.36 -32.61 -23.48
C THR A 418 -15.96 -33.72 -24.32
N ALA A 419 -16.74 -33.39 -25.36
CA ALA A 419 -17.21 -34.33 -26.38
C ALA A 419 -17.43 -33.61 -27.73
N SER A 420 -18.08 -34.29 -28.69
CA SER A 420 -18.41 -33.68 -29.99
C SER A 420 -19.34 -32.47 -29.86
N ASP A 421 -20.30 -32.51 -28.92
CA ASP A 421 -21.36 -31.51 -28.71
C ASP A 421 -21.32 -30.89 -27.30
N SER A 422 -20.23 -31.07 -26.55
CA SER A 422 -20.07 -30.53 -25.19
C SER A 422 -18.69 -29.93 -24.93
N ALA A 423 -18.66 -28.93 -24.05
CA ALA A 423 -17.44 -28.28 -23.59
C ALA A 423 -17.60 -27.75 -22.16
N THR A 424 -16.46 -27.53 -21.50
CA THR A 424 -16.37 -26.76 -20.27
C THR A 424 -15.77 -25.40 -20.59
N MET A 425 -16.48 -24.33 -20.23
CA MET A 425 -16.06 -22.95 -20.39
C MET A 425 -15.62 -22.38 -19.05
N PHE A 426 -14.59 -21.55 -19.10
CA PHE A 426 -14.12 -20.73 -17.99
C PHE A 426 -14.18 -19.27 -18.45
N MET A 427 -14.72 -18.39 -17.62
CA MET A 427 -14.99 -16.99 -17.98
C MET A 427 -14.58 -16.07 -16.83
N SER A 428 -13.81 -15.03 -17.14
CA SER A 428 -13.40 -14.00 -16.18
C SER A 428 -13.33 -12.64 -16.86
N TRP A 429 -13.36 -11.58 -16.06
CA TRP A 429 -13.14 -10.21 -16.55
C TRP A 429 -12.34 -9.43 -15.52
N ASN A 430 -11.00 -9.49 -15.67
CA ASN A 430 -10.04 -8.87 -14.76
C ASN A 430 -10.38 -7.39 -14.52
N GLY A 431 -10.71 -7.02 -13.29
CA GLY A 431 -11.06 -5.66 -12.87
C GLY A 431 -12.53 -5.26 -12.98
N ALA A 432 -13.40 -6.04 -13.62
CA ALA A 432 -14.81 -5.66 -13.75
C ALA A 432 -15.60 -5.92 -12.44
N THR A 433 -16.20 -4.87 -11.88
CA THR A 433 -16.88 -4.96 -10.58
C THR A 433 -18.41 -5.00 -10.68
N GLU A 434 -19.00 -4.64 -11.82
CA GLU A 434 -20.45 -4.38 -11.92
C GLU A 434 -21.30 -5.51 -12.52
N TYR A 435 -20.69 -6.61 -13.02
CA TYR A 435 -21.42 -7.72 -13.63
C TYR A 435 -21.77 -8.81 -12.61
N ASP A 436 -22.96 -9.40 -12.75
CA ASP A 436 -23.52 -10.41 -11.84
C ASP A 436 -23.77 -11.76 -12.52
N ASN A 437 -23.68 -11.84 -13.85
CA ASN A 437 -23.85 -13.08 -14.61
C ASN A 437 -23.19 -13.06 -15.99
N TRP A 438 -23.10 -14.25 -16.59
CA TRP A 438 -22.63 -14.49 -17.95
C TRP A 438 -23.76 -15.00 -18.83
N ALA A 439 -23.91 -14.45 -20.04
CA ALA A 439 -24.67 -15.08 -21.12
C ALA A 439 -23.73 -15.71 -22.13
N VAL A 440 -24.04 -16.94 -22.52
CA VAL A 440 -23.31 -17.70 -23.54
C VAL A 440 -24.10 -17.67 -24.84
N TYR A 441 -23.40 -17.34 -25.91
CA TYR A 441 -23.91 -17.35 -27.27
C TYR A 441 -23.09 -18.31 -28.12
N SER A 442 -23.70 -18.84 -29.18
CA SER A 442 -23.02 -19.62 -30.20
C SER A 442 -23.29 -19.06 -31.59
N ALA A 443 -22.31 -19.19 -32.48
CA ALA A 443 -22.42 -18.76 -33.86
C ALA A 443 -22.01 -19.87 -34.83
N SER A 444 -22.42 -19.79 -36.09
CA SER A 444 -22.03 -20.74 -37.14
C SER A 444 -20.60 -20.54 -37.64
N SER A 445 -20.04 -19.35 -37.43
CA SER A 445 -18.67 -18.95 -37.79
C SER A 445 -18.19 -17.84 -36.86
N ALA A 446 -16.92 -17.44 -36.97
CA ALA A 446 -16.34 -16.34 -36.18
C ALA A 446 -17.15 -15.02 -36.30
N ASP A 447 -17.65 -14.75 -37.51
CA ASP A 447 -18.42 -13.53 -37.85
C ASP A 447 -19.94 -13.80 -37.95
N GLY A 448 -20.39 -14.98 -37.52
CA GLY A 448 -21.79 -15.35 -37.59
C GLY A 448 -22.63 -14.66 -36.52
N GLU A 449 -23.91 -14.45 -36.81
CA GLU A 449 -24.88 -13.90 -35.84
C GLU A 449 -24.95 -14.77 -34.57
N PRO A 450 -24.59 -14.23 -33.39
CA PRO A 450 -24.62 -15.00 -32.15
C PRO A 450 -26.05 -15.32 -31.71
N THR A 451 -26.29 -16.58 -31.38
CA THR A 451 -27.57 -17.07 -30.85
C THR A 451 -27.43 -17.46 -29.39
N PHE A 452 -28.37 -17.02 -28.55
CA PHE A 452 -28.33 -17.30 -27.12
C PHE A 452 -28.41 -18.81 -26.85
N VAL A 453 -27.51 -19.30 -26.00
CA VAL A 453 -27.47 -20.70 -25.56
C VAL A 453 -27.99 -20.83 -24.14
N THR A 454 -27.35 -20.14 -23.20
CA THR A 454 -27.66 -20.24 -21.76
C THR A 454 -27.06 -19.06 -20.99
N SER A 455 -27.34 -18.99 -19.70
CA SER A 455 -26.68 -18.06 -18.79
C SER A 455 -26.38 -18.69 -17.44
N VAL A 456 -25.33 -18.20 -16.78
CA VAL A 456 -24.91 -18.66 -15.45
C VAL A 456 -24.58 -17.45 -14.58
N LYS A 457 -24.88 -17.53 -13.28
CA LYS A 457 -24.46 -16.50 -12.33
C LYS A 457 -22.93 -16.41 -12.27
N ARG A 458 -22.41 -15.21 -12.03
CA ARG A 458 -20.99 -15.04 -11.71
C ARG A 458 -20.68 -15.82 -10.44
N ASP A 459 -19.56 -16.53 -10.46
CA ASP A 459 -18.98 -17.25 -9.33
C ASP A 459 -17.50 -16.85 -9.22
N GLY A 460 -17.16 -16.06 -8.18
CA GLY A 460 -15.83 -15.50 -7.95
C GLY A 460 -15.23 -14.72 -9.14
N PHE A 461 -13.91 -14.86 -9.31
CA PHE A 461 -13.14 -14.32 -10.43
C PHE A 461 -13.41 -15.08 -11.74
N GLU A 462 -13.27 -16.41 -11.69
CA GLU A 462 -13.41 -17.30 -12.84
C GLU A 462 -14.63 -18.20 -12.66
N THR A 463 -15.65 -17.95 -13.47
CA THR A 463 -16.86 -18.75 -13.50
C THR A 463 -16.67 -19.96 -14.41
N LYS A 464 -17.05 -21.15 -13.93
CA LYS A 464 -17.03 -22.40 -14.70
C LYS A 464 -18.43 -22.79 -15.15
N LEU A 465 -18.59 -23.17 -16.42
CA LEU A 465 -19.85 -23.65 -16.96
C LEU A 465 -19.64 -24.84 -17.89
N HIS A 466 -20.44 -25.89 -17.71
CA HIS A 466 -20.51 -27.00 -18.66
C HIS A 466 -21.70 -26.81 -19.61
N VAL A 467 -21.44 -26.88 -20.91
CA VAL A 467 -22.44 -26.71 -21.98
C VAL A 467 -22.50 -27.98 -22.84
N THR A 468 -23.70 -28.37 -23.25
CA THR A 468 -23.99 -29.58 -24.04
C THR A 468 -24.98 -29.28 -25.17
N GLY A 469 -25.13 -30.21 -26.12
CA GLY A 469 -26.05 -30.05 -27.25
C GLY A 469 -25.65 -28.95 -28.23
N MET A 470 -24.37 -28.56 -28.25
CA MET A 470 -23.86 -27.52 -29.12
C MET A 470 -23.79 -28.02 -30.56
N ARG A 471 -24.26 -27.19 -31.50
CA ARG A 471 -24.31 -27.50 -32.94
C ARG A 471 -23.17 -26.85 -33.73
N THR A 472 -22.41 -25.99 -33.09
CA THR A 472 -21.32 -25.22 -33.68
C THR A 472 -20.16 -25.17 -32.70
N ASN A 473 -18.98 -24.86 -33.23
CA ASN A 473 -17.74 -24.81 -32.44
C ASN A 473 -17.35 -23.39 -32.05
N TRP A 474 -18.21 -22.39 -32.29
CA TRP A 474 -17.94 -20.99 -32.01
C TRP A 474 -18.80 -20.50 -30.86
N LEU A 475 -18.18 -20.03 -29.79
CA LEU A 475 -18.83 -19.54 -28.58
C LEU A 475 -18.34 -18.14 -28.24
N GLN A 476 -19.25 -17.33 -27.70
CA GLN A 476 -18.97 -16.00 -27.18
C GLN A 476 -19.66 -15.84 -25.84
N VAL A 477 -19.04 -15.08 -24.94
CA VAL A 477 -19.63 -14.77 -23.64
C VAL A 477 -19.83 -13.28 -23.47
N VAL A 478 -20.93 -12.93 -22.82
CA VAL A 478 -21.29 -11.54 -22.51
C VAL A 478 -21.46 -11.44 -21.00
N ALA A 479 -20.63 -10.60 -20.37
CA ALA A 479 -20.78 -10.21 -18.98
C ALA A 479 -21.96 -9.24 -18.86
N ARG A 480 -22.87 -9.48 -17.91
CA ARG A 480 -24.10 -8.70 -17.74
C ARG A 480 -24.35 -8.28 -16.29
N LYS A 481 -25.10 -7.20 -16.13
CA LYS A 481 -25.81 -6.84 -14.89
C LYS A 481 -27.30 -7.08 -15.11
N GLY A 482 -27.85 -8.13 -14.53
CA GLY A 482 -29.14 -8.67 -14.95
C GLY A 482 -29.15 -9.00 -16.45
N ASN A 483 -29.97 -8.29 -17.24
CA ASN A 483 -30.03 -8.46 -18.70
C ASN A 483 -29.25 -7.39 -19.48
N ILE A 484 -28.57 -6.45 -18.82
CA ILE A 484 -27.83 -5.36 -19.48
C ILE A 484 -26.43 -5.87 -19.81
N PRO A 485 -26.01 -5.91 -21.09
CA PRO A 485 -24.64 -6.28 -21.46
C PRO A 485 -23.65 -5.18 -21.05
N LEU A 486 -22.53 -5.58 -20.45
CA LEU A 486 -21.47 -4.68 -20.03
C LEU A 486 -20.17 -4.91 -20.83
N GLY A 487 -19.85 -6.17 -21.12
CA GLY A 487 -18.64 -6.54 -21.87
C GLY A 487 -18.87 -7.82 -22.64
N THR A 488 -18.21 -7.95 -23.79
CA THR A 488 -18.36 -9.09 -24.69
C THR A 488 -16.99 -9.65 -25.06
N SER A 489 -16.79 -10.95 -24.92
CA SER A 489 -15.55 -11.60 -25.32
C SER A 489 -15.40 -11.62 -26.84
N VAL A 490 -14.19 -11.93 -27.31
CA VAL A 490 -14.00 -12.41 -28.68
C VAL A 490 -14.83 -13.68 -28.91
N MET A 491 -15.19 -13.94 -30.17
CA MET A 491 -15.75 -15.22 -30.58
C MET A 491 -14.62 -16.27 -30.57
N ALA A 492 -14.77 -17.31 -29.75
CA ALA A 492 -13.75 -18.33 -29.54
C ALA A 492 -14.15 -19.67 -30.19
N TYR A 493 -13.18 -20.33 -30.81
CA TYR A 493 -13.34 -21.66 -31.42
C TYR A 493 -12.93 -22.77 -30.44
N TYR A 494 -13.59 -23.94 -30.46
CA TYR A 494 -13.23 -25.10 -29.63
C TYR A 494 -13.36 -26.48 -30.28
#